data_AF-A0A1Y2BJI4-F1
#
_entry.id   AF-A0A1Y2BJI4-F1
#
_cell.length_a   1.000
_cell.length_b   1.000
_cell.length_c   1.000
_cell.angle_alpha   90.00
_cell.angle_beta   90.00
_cell.angle_gamma   90.00
#
_symmetry.space_group_name_H-M   'P 1'
#
loop_
_entity.id
_entity.type
_entity.pdbx_description
1 polymer ?
#
loop_
_entity_poly.entity_id
_entity_poly.type
_entity_poly.pdbx_seq_one_letter_code
_entity_poly.pdbx_strand_id
1 'polypeptide(L)'
;MPRIDPKSTVLLICDVQERFRSAIFGFDAMVGTISKMVKAAQLLEIPVITTEQNPRALGSTIPELGLSSLPPNLDLGTFSKTRFSMTIPSITSILQERSVKWAIIVGIESHVCVLQTALSLLETDTKPYILADGVSSCNRQEIPVALERMRHDGVTITTSESILFQLVDDASSPLFKPFANLIKESKESTKTALSTLLDRQTNHL
;
A
#
# COMPACT_ATOMS: atom_id res chain seq x y z
N MET A 1 2.29 -0.10 21.45
CA MET A 1 2.77 0.76 20.34
C MET A 1 1.85 1.97 20.23
N PRO A 2 2.34 3.18 19.90
CA PRO A 2 1.47 4.33 19.65
C PRO A 2 0.53 4.04 18.48
N ARG A 3 -0.70 4.52 18.60
CA ARG A 3 -1.76 4.40 17.60
C ARG A 3 -1.36 5.13 16.32
N ILE A 4 -1.65 4.55 15.16
CA ILE A 4 -1.47 5.21 13.85
C ILE A 4 -2.33 6.47 13.77
N ASP A 5 -1.75 7.57 13.29
CA ASP A 5 -2.41 8.87 13.13
C ASP A 5 -2.31 9.31 11.66
N PRO A 6 -3.43 9.66 11.00
CA PRO A 6 -3.41 10.21 9.63
C PRO A 6 -2.37 11.32 9.42
N LYS A 7 -2.16 12.21 10.42
CA LYS A 7 -1.27 13.38 10.32
C LYS A 7 0.21 13.05 10.21
N SER A 8 0.62 11.85 10.61
CA SER A 8 2.01 11.39 10.51
C SER A 8 2.13 10.08 9.74
N THR A 9 1.15 9.82 8.88
CA THR A 9 1.09 8.65 8.00
C THR A 9 1.36 9.05 6.56
N VAL A 10 2.00 8.17 5.80
CA VAL A 10 2.12 8.27 4.33
C VAL A 10 1.63 6.97 3.69
N LEU A 11 1.01 7.06 2.52
CA LEU A 11 0.73 5.93 1.65
C LEU A 11 1.86 5.79 0.62
N LEU A 12 2.54 4.65 0.62
CA LEU A 12 3.57 4.29 -0.34
C LEU A 12 3.01 3.27 -1.34
N ILE A 13 2.98 3.64 -2.61
CA ILE A 13 2.54 2.78 -3.73
C ILE A 13 3.77 2.28 -4.48
N CYS A 14 4.05 0.99 -4.35
CA CYS A 14 5.26 0.35 -4.84
C CYS A 14 5.05 -0.24 -6.23
N ASP A 15 5.59 0.42 -7.27
CA ASP A 15 5.90 -0.16 -8.58
C ASP A 15 4.72 -0.80 -9.36
N VAL A 16 3.50 -0.27 -9.21
CA VAL A 16 2.30 -0.79 -9.91
C VAL A 16 2.24 -0.29 -11.35
N GLN A 17 3.08 -0.88 -12.21
CA GLN A 17 3.34 -0.39 -13.57
C GLN A 17 2.68 -1.24 -14.67
N GLU A 18 2.48 -0.63 -15.84
CA GLU A 18 1.80 -1.19 -17.01
C GLU A 18 2.26 -2.61 -17.40
N ARG A 19 3.58 -2.89 -17.40
CA ARG A 19 4.09 -4.19 -17.86
C ARG A 19 3.89 -5.34 -16.87
N PHE A 20 3.43 -5.05 -15.65
CA PHE A 20 3.16 -6.08 -14.65
C PHE A 20 1.73 -6.64 -14.70
N ARG A 21 0.83 -6.00 -15.46
CA ARG A 21 -0.61 -6.36 -15.52
C ARG A 21 -0.86 -7.86 -15.73
N SER A 22 -0.13 -8.49 -16.65
CA SER A 22 -0.32 -9.90 -17.00
C SER A 22 0.52 -10.87 -16.17
N ALA A 23 1.54 -10.38 -15.49
CA ALA A 23 2.49 -11.22 -14.75
C ALA A 23 2.08 -11.40 -13.28
N ILE A 24 1.43 -10.40 -12.68
CA ILE A 24 1.09 -10.39 -11.26
C ILE A 24 -0.19 -11.16 -10.98
N PHE A 25 -0.14 -12.07 -10.01
CA PHE A 25 -1.30 -12.79 -9.53
C PHE A 25 -2.34 -11.82 -8.93
N GLY A 26 -3.60 -11.91 -9.39
CA GLY A 26 -4.68 -11.08 -8.84
C GLY A 26 -4.47 -9.58 -9.01
N PHE A 27 -3.82 -9.14 -10.09
CA PHE A 27 -3.49 -7.73 -10.34
C PHE A 27 -4.70 -6.78 -10.16
N ASP A 28 -5.83 -7.05 -10.82
CA ASP A 28 -7.02 -6.20 -10.72
C ASP A 28 -7.60 -6.15 -9.30
N ALA A 29 -7.52 -7.27 -8.57
CA ALA A 29 -7.99 -7.35 -7.19
C ALA A 29 -7.12 -6.49 -6.27
N MET A 30 -5.79 -6.55 -6.44
CA MET A 30 -4.85 -5.66 -5.75
C MET A 30 -5.09 -4.19 -6.12
N VAL A 31 -5.26 -3.88 -7.41
CA VAL A 31 -5.54 -2.52 -7.89
C VAL A 31 -6.82 -1.96 -7.25
N GLY A 32 -7.87 -2.78 -7.13
CA GLY A 32 -9.10 -2.39 -6.43
C GLY A 32 -8.87 -1.93 -4.98
N THR A 33 -7.96 -2.59 -4.26
CA THR A 33 -7.54 -2.16 -2.92
C THR A 33 -6.72 -0.87 -2.96
N ILE A 34 -5.78 -0.74 -3.89
CA ILE A 34 -4.92 0.44 -3.99
C ILE A 34 -5.75 1.68 -4.35
N SER A 35 -6.65 1.60 -5.33
CA SER A 35 -7.55 2.70 -5.69
C SER A 35 -8.48 3.09 -4.53
N LYS A 36 -8.93 2.12 -3.72
CA LYS A 36 -9.65 2.40 -2.47
C LYS A 36 -8.77 3.19 -1.49
N MET A 37 -7.51 2.79 -1.33
CA MET A 37 -6.56 3.48 -0.44
C MET A 37 -6.20 4.88 -0.93
N VAL A 38 -6.13 5.13 -2.23
CA VAL A 38 -5.93 6.48 -2.80
C VAL A 38 -7.11 7.39 -2.45
N LYS A 39 -8.36 6.91 -2.62
CA LYS A 39 -9.57 7.66 -2.19
C LYS A 39 -9.60 7.90 -0.69
N ALA A 40 -9.20 6.90 0.10
CA ALA A 40 -9.13 7.05 1.56
C ALA A 40 -8.04 8.04 1.97
N ALA A 41 -6.90 8.05 1.28
CA ALA A 41 -5.82 9.00 1.54
C ALA A 41 -6.28 10.44 1.31
N GLN A 42 -7.09 10.69 0.26
CA GLN A 42 -7.73 11.99 0.06
C GLN A 42 -8.68 12.36 1.21
N LEU A 43 -9.53 11.43 1.65
CA LEU A 43 -10.49 11.67 2.73
C LEU A 43 -9.81 11.95 4.08
N LEU A 44 -8.70 11.28 4.35
CA LEU A 44 -7.96 11.33 5.62
C LEU A 44 -6.78 12.32 5.59
N GLU A 45 -6.63 13.06 4.49
CA GLU A 45 -5.51 13.99 4.25
C GLU A 45 -4.12 13.33 4.38
N ILE A 46 -4.01 12.07 3.98
CA ILE A 46 -2.76 11.30 4.01
C ILE A 46 -2.00 11.54 2.70
N PRO A 47 -0.74 11.99 2.73
CA PRO A 47 0.09 12.11 1.53
C PRO A 47 0.41 10.75 0.89
N VAL A 48 0.58 10.75 -0.42
CA VAL A 48 0.85 9.58 -1.27
C VAL A 48 2.18 9.78 -1.98
N ILE A 49 3.03 8.76 -1.97
CA ILE A 49 4.26 8.67 -2.78
C ILE A 49 4.17 7.41 -3.62
N THR A 50 4.49 7.54 -4.90
CA THR A 50 4.54 6.40 -5.84
C THR A 50 5.97 6.16 -6.30
N THR A 51 6.36 4.91 -6.52
CA THR A 51 7.61 4.59 -7.23
C THR A 51 7.36 3.83 -8.51
N GLU A 52 8.31 3.97 -9.44
CA GLU A 52 8.40 3.18 -10.65
C GLU A 52 9.77 2.51 -10.73
N GLN A 53 9.81 1.19 -10.78
CA GLN A 53 11.01 0.42 -11.03
C GLN A 53 11.34 0.49 -12.52
N ASN A 54 12.51 1.01 -12.89
CA ASN A 54 13.00 1.08 -14.27
C ASN A 54 11.89 1.37 -15.32
N PRO A 55 11.20 2.53 -15.26
CA PRO A 55 10.00 2.79 -16.06
C PRO A 55 10.23 2.75 -17.57
N ARG A 56 11.46 2.99 -18.04
CA ARG A 56 11.84 2.79 -19.45
C ARG A 56 11.59 1.35 -19.92
N ALA A 57 11.81 0.37 -19.05
CA ALA A 57 11.64 -1.04 -19.35
C ALA A 57 10.30 -1.60 -18.88
N LEU A 58 9.70 -1.06 -17.81
CA LEU A 58 8.51 -1.62 -17.15
C LEU A 58 7.24 -0.78 -17.35
N GLY A 59 7.34 0.36 -18.02
CA GLY A 59 6.23 1.29 -18.23
C GLY A 59 5.98 2.19 -17.03
N SER A 60 5.00 3.07 -17.17
CA SER A 60 4.56 3.96 -16.10
C SER A 60 3.58 3.27 -15.17
N THR A 61 3.30 3.92 -14.04
CA THR A 61 2.23 3.58 -13.11
C THR A 61 0.90 3.58 -13.85
N ILE A 62 0.05 2.59 -13.54
CA ILE A 62 -1.24 2.44 -14.21
C ILE A 62 -2.21 3.60 -13.84
N PRO A 63 -2.98 4.14 -14.78
CA PRO A 63 -3.92 5.25 -14.52
C PRO A 63 -5.08 4.86 -13.59
N GLU A 64 -5.42 3.57 -13.47
CA GLU A 64 -6.53 3.04 -12.66
C GLU A 64 -6.37 3.30 -11.16
N LEU A 65 -5.16 3.63 -10.70
CA LEU A 65 -4.94 4.03 -9.31
C LEU A 65 -5.62 5.37 -8.96
N GLY A 66 -5.94 6.18 -9.97
CA GLY A 66 -6.64 7.45 -9.76
C GLY A 66 -5.78 8.54 -9.12
N LEU A 67 -4.44 8.45 -9.21
CA LEU A 67 -3.52 9.42 -8.61
C LEU A 67 -3.77 10.86 -9.09
N SER A 68 -4.18 11.03 -10.34
CA SER A 68 -4.52 12.35 -10.91
C SER A 68 -5.71 13.05 -10.25
N SER A 69 -6.49 12.33 -9.42
CA SER A 69 -7.58 12.92 -8.63
C SER A 69 -7.14 13.45 -7.26
N LEU A 70 -5.89 13.16 -6.85
CA LEU A 70 -5.35 13.66 -5.60
C LEU A 70 -5.09 15.17 -5.68
N PRO A 71 -5.40 15.92 -4.62
CA PRO A 71 -4.93 17.29 -4.48
C PRO A 71 -3.40 17.38 -4.56
N PRO A 72 -2.82 18.46 -5.13
CA PRO A 72 -1.37 18.60 -5.27
C PRO A 72 -0.58 18.53 -3.95
N ASN A 73 -1.20 18.84 -2.82
CA ASN A 73 -0.56 18.72 -1.51
C ASN A 73 -0.52 17.28 -0.96
N LEU A 74 -1.31 16.37 -1.54
CA LEU A 74 -1.35 14.96 -1.18
C LEU A 74 -0.58 14.08 -2.17
N ASP A 75 -0.51 14.42 -3.46
CA ASP A 75 0.40 13.74 -4.40
C ASP A 75 1.83 14.29 -4.24
N LEU A 76 2.67 13.57 -3.50
CA LEU A 76 4.07 13.95 -3.28
C LEU A 76 5.00 13.52 -4.43
N GLY A 77 4.43 12.93 -5.48
CA GLY A 77 5.13 12.62 -6.72
C GLY A 77 5.39 11.14 -6.96
N THR A 78 5.80 10.88 -8.20
CA THR A 78 6.20 9.55 -8.69
C THR A 78 7.71 9.52 -8.91
N PHE A 79 8.41 8.59 -8.26
CA PHE A 79 9.87 8.52 -8.27
C PHE A 79 10.37 7.27 -9.00
N SER A 80 11.16 7.51 -10.06
CA SER A 80 11.85 6.43 -10.78
C SER A 80 13.03 5.91 -9.98
N LYS A 81 13.19 4.58 -9.93
CA LYS A 81 14.28 3.92 -9.21
C LYS A 81 14.78 2.66 -9.93
N THR A 82 16.02 2.28 -9.60
CA THR A 82 16.58 0.96 -9.91
C THR A 82 16.79 0.12 -8.64
N ARG A 83 16.90 0.76 -7.47
CA ARG A 83 16.90 0.10 -6.17
C ARG A 83 15.53 -0.53 -5.93
N PHE A 84 15.50 -1.77 -5.43
CA PHE A 84 14.24 -2.46 -5.14
C PHE A 84 13.45 -1.76 -4.02
N SER A 85 14.10 -1.45 -2.89
CA SER A 85 13.48 -0.66 -1.83
C SER A 85 13.13 0.77 -2.29
N MET A 86 11.94 1.26 -1.91
CA MET A 86 11.47 2.64 -2.12
C MET A 86 12.25 3.67 -1.30
N THR A 87 13.06 3.26 -0.31
CA THR A 87 13.83 4.18 0.55
C THR A 87 15.08 4.71 -0.16
N ILE A 88 14.87 5.42 -1.27
CA ILE A 88 15.89 6.20 -1.98
C ILE A 88 16.02 7.60 -1.37
N PRO A 89 17.14 8.31 -1.56
CA PRO A 89 17.39 9.61 -0.92
C PRO A 89 16.24 10.61 -1.04
N SER A 90 15.63 10.75 -2.23
CA SER A 90 14.53 11.67 -2.45
C SER A 90 13.29 11.35 -1.61
N ILE A 91 12.98 10.06 -1.41
CA ILE A 91 11.85 9.63 -0.60
C ILE A 91 12.20 9.75 0.89
N THR A 92 13.39 9.30 1.30
CA THR A 92 13.80 9.37 2.72
C THR A 92 13.86 10.81 3.23
N SER A 93 14.30 11.78 2.41
CA SER A 93 14.27 13.20 2.76
C SER A 93 12.83 13.69 2.98
N ILE A 94 11.90 13.34 2.10
CA ILE A 94 10.48 13.70 2.25
C ILE A 94 9.89 13.13 3.55
N LEU A 95 10.18 11.86 3.86
CA LEU A 95 9.70 11.21 5.09
C LEU A 95 10.23 11.93 6.34
N GLN A 96 11.51 12.31 6.34
CA GLN A 96 12.15 13.04 7.44
C GLN A 96 11.59 14.46 7.59
N GLU A 97 11.51 15.23 6.52
CA GLU A 97 10.99 16.60 6.51
C GLU A 97 9.54 16.67 7.01
N ARG A 98 8.73 15.66 6.69
CA ARG A 98 7.34 15.55 7.15
C ARG A 98 7.19 14.86 8.50
N SER A 99 8.29 14.45 9.13
CA SER A 99 8.27 13.72 10.40
C SER A 99 7.34 12.50 10.38
N VAL A 100 7.33 11.77 9.25
CA VAL A 100 6.49 10.58 9.07
C VAL A 100 6.83 9.55 10.15
N LYS A 101 5.80 9.00 10.78
CA LYS A 101 5.92 7.95 11.81
C LYS A 101 5.40 6.61 11.33
N TRP A 102 4.51 6.60 10.33
CA TRP A 102 3.90 5.40 9.77
C TRP A 102 3.89 5.44 8.25
N ALA A 103 4.25 4.33 7.62
CA ALA A 103 4.16 4.14 6.19
C ALA A 103 3.24 2.97 5.90
N ILE A 104 2.11 3.23 5.25
CA ILE A 104 1.23 2.20 4.71
C ILE A 104 1.76 1.84 3.33
N ILE A 105 2.03 0.57 3.07
CA ILE A 105 2.66 0.10 1.82
C ILE A 105 1.73 -0.86 1.10
N VAL A 106 1.57 -0.59 -0.19
CA VAL A 106 0.83 -1.40 -1.16
C VAL A 106 1.64 -1.53 -2.46
N GLY A 107 1.28 -2.48 -3.32
CA GLY A 107 1.90 -2.68 -4.62
C GLY A 107 2.73 -3.96 -4.71
N ILE A 108 3.77 -3.93 -5.54
CA ILE A 108 4.49 -5.12 -6.00
C ILE A 108 6.02 -4.92 -6.02
N GLU A 109 6.82 -5.98 -6.05
CA GLU A 109 6.44 -7.35 -5.68
C GLU A 109 6.57 -7.55 -4.18
N SER A 110 5.62 -8.30 -3.58
CA SER A 110 5.52 -8.53 -2.14
C SER A 110 6.83 -9.05 -1.53
N HIS A 111 7.55 -9.91 -2.27
CA HIS A 111 8.78 -10.56 -1.84
C HIS A 111 10.07 -9.81 -2.26
N VAL A 112 9.96 -8.72 -3.02
CA VAL A 112 11.12 -7.96 -3.53
C VAL A 112 11.06 -6.51 -3.07
N CYS A 113 10.38 -5.64 -3.82
CA CYS A 113 10.39 -4.20 -3.57
C CYS A 113 9.62 -3.87 -2.29
N VAL A 114 8.46 -4.50 -2.06
CA VAL A 114 7.67 -4.30 -0.83
C VAL A 114 8.46 -4.78 0.39
N LEU A 115 8.98 -6.02 0.36
CA LEU A 115 9.78 -6.59 1.43
C LEU A 115 11.01 -5.73 1.76
N GLN A 116 11.83 -5.39 0.75
CA GLN A 116 13.03 -4.59 0.99
C GLN A 116 12.70 -3.17 1.47
N THR A 117 11.58 -2.59 1.03
CA THR A 117 11.09 -1.31 1.54
C THR A 117 10.72 -1.41 3.02
N ALA A 118 9.96 -2.44 3.41
CA ALA A 118 9.56 -2.65 4.79
C ALA A 118 10.77 -2.84 5.70
N LEU A 119 11.73 -3.69 5.29
CA LEU A 119 12.97 -3.93 6.05
C LEU A 119 13.82 -2.65 6.18
N SER A 120 13.96 -1.87 5.09
CA SER A 120 14.69 -0.59 5.15
C SER A 120 14.02 0.42 6.08
N LEU A 121 12.68 0.43 6.17
CA LEU A 121 11.97 1.35 7.07
C LEU A 121 12.10 0.94 8.55
N LEU A 122 12.23 -0.35 8.86
CA LEU A 122 12.50 -0.81 10.23
C LEU A 122 13.83 -0.30 10.79
N GLU A 123 14.78 0.07 9.92
CA GLU A 123 16.05 0.71 10.30
C GLU A 123 15.88 2.21 10.61
N THR A 124 14.66 2.74 10.56
CA THR A 124 14.30 4.14 10.78
C THR A 124 13.21 4.29 11.85
N ASP A 125 12.86 5.53 12.20
CA ASP A 125 11.72 5.82 13.08
C ASP A 125 10.34 5.68 12.40
N THR A 126 10.30 5.33 11.10
CA THR A 126 9.06 5.14 10.34
C THR A 126 8.62 3.68 10.38
N LYS A 127 7.42 3.42 10.90
CA LYS A 127 6.89 2.07 11.07
C LYS A 127 6.12 1.60 9.84
N PRO A 128 6.51 0.50 9.19
CA PRO A 128 5.81 -0.03 8.04
C PRO A 128 4.53 -0.81 8.43
N TYR A 129 3.46 -0.55 7.68
CA TYR A 129 2.21 -1.31 7.67
C TYR A 129 1.99 -1.86 6.27
N ILE A 130 1.92 -3.18 6.11
CA ILE A 130 1.64 -3.81 4.81
C ILE A 130 0.17 -4.20 4.78
N LEU A 131 -0.51 -3.81 3.70
CA LEU A 131 -1.88 -4.26 3.46
C LEU A 131 -1.84 -5.55 2.65
N ALA A 132 -2.12 -6.67 3.30
CA ALA A 132 -2.06 -8.00 2.68
C ALA A 132 -2.99 -8.12 1.45
N ASP A 133 -4.11 -7.39 1.45
CA ASP A 133 -5.08 -7.29 0.36
C ASP A 133 -4.71 -6.23 -0.70
N GLY A 134 -3.60 -5.53 -0.51
CA GLY A 134 -3.07 -4.50 -1.41
C GLY A 134 -1.65 -4.80 -1.89
N VAL A 135 -1.13 -6.01 -1.69
CA VAL A 135 0.18 -6.44 -2.21
C VAL A 135 0.07 -7.77 -2.93
N SER A 136 0.92 -7.96 -3.95
CA SER A 136 0.99 -9.21 -4.70
C SER A 136 2.38 -9.47 -5.29
N SER A 137 2.54 -10.60 -5.95
CA SER A 137 3.74 -11.01 -6.68
C SER A 137 3.33 -11.83 -7.92
N CYS A 138 4.27 -12.09 -8.82
CA CYS A 138 4.00 -12.96 -9.97
C CYS A 138 3.61 -14.37 -9.51
N ASN A 139 4.40 -14.94 -8.60
CA ASN A 139 4.13 -16.23 -8.00
C ASN A 139 3.29 -16.07 -6.74
N ARG A 140 2.04 -16.56 -6.76
CA ARG A 140 1.11 -16.50 -5.62
C ARG A 140 1.72 -17.04 -4.32
N GLN A 141 2.55 -18.10 -4.42
CA GLN A 141 3.17 -18.78 -3.29
C GLN A 141 4.18 -17.91 -2.54
N GLU A 142 4.80 -16.93 -3.22
CA GLU A 142 5.76 -16.01 -2.60
C GLU A 142 5.07 -15.00 -1.67
N ILE A 143 3.79 -14.69 -1.93
CA ILE A 143 3.02 -13.68 -1.18
C ILE A 143 2.94 -14.03 0.31
N PRO A 144 2.39 -15.19 0.73
CA PRO A 144 2.30 -15.52 2.14
C PRO A 144 3.66 -15.71 2.81
N VAL A 145 4.68 -16.20 2.09
CA VAL A 145 6.04 -16.35 2.62
C VAL A 145 6.65 -14.99 2.94
N ALA A 146 6.54 -14.03 2.03
CA ALA A 146 7.02 -12.67 2.24
C ALA A 146 6.27 -11.95 3.37
N LEU A 147 4.94 -12.08 3.43
CA LEU A 147 4.12 -11.50 4.50
C LEU A 147 4.47 -12.09 5.87
N GLU A 148 4.69 -13.40 5.97
CA GLU A 148 5.08 -14.04 7.23
C GLU A 148 6.48 -13.63 7.67
N ARG A 149 7.43 -13.56 6.73
CA ARG A 149 8.77 -13.02 7.01
C ARG A 149 8.70 -11.59 7.56
N MET A 150 7.97 -10.70 6.88
CA MET A 150 7.80 -9.31 7.34
C MET A 150 7.19 -9.25 8.74
N ARG A 151 6.18 -10.08 9.02
CA ARG A 151 5.58 -10.19 10.37
C ARG A 151 6.62 -10.59 11.41
N HIS A 152 7.45 -11.60 11.12
CA HIS A 152 8.52 -12.06 12.01
C HIS A 152 9.56 -10.95 12.27
N ASP A 153 9.89 -10.17 11.25
CA ASP A 153 10.84 -9.07 11.33
C ASP A 153 10.26 -7.82 12.03
N GLY A 154 9.00 -7.87 12.49
CA GLY A 154 8.36 -6.80 13.28
C GLY A 154 7.52 -5.81 12.46
N VAL A 155 7.27 -6.09 11.19
CA VAL A 155 6.37 -5.30 10.33
C VAL A 155 4.92 -5.62 10.67
N THR A 156 4.06 -4.59 10.74
CA THR A 156 2.62 -4.83 10.93
C THR A 156 1.98 -5.25 9.62
N ILE A 157 1.44 -6.47 9.57
CA ILE A 157 0.63 -6.97 8.45
C ILE A 157 -0.85 -6.85 8.82
N THR A 158 -1.62 -6.11 8.03
CA THR A 158 -3.05 -5.88 8.25
C THR A 158 -3.80 -5.89 6.91
N THR A 159 -5.07 -5.48 6.91
CA THR A 159 -5.87 -5.28 5.70
C THR A 159 -6.26 -3.83 5.54
N SER A 160 -6.60 -3.45 4.30
CA SER A 160 -7.06 -2.10 3.97
C SER A 160 -8.29 -1.69 4.79
N GLU A 161 -9.25 -2.57 5.01
CA GLU A 161 -10.42 -2.23 5.83
C GLU A 161 -10.05 -2.02 7.30
N SER A 162 -9.25 -2.93 7.88
CA SER A 162 -8.83 -2.83 9.28
C SER A 162 -8.04 -1.56 9.57
N ILE A 163 -7.12 -1.16 8.68
CA ILE A 163 -6.32 0.04 8.91
C ILE A 163 -7.15 1.32 8.77
N LEU A 164 -8.13 1.34 7.85
CA LEU A 164 -8.98 2.52 7.67
C LEU A 164 -9.89 2.75 8.87
N PHE A 165 -10.48 1.69 9.44
CA PHE A 165 -11.22 1.81 10.70
C PHE A 165 -10.31 2.27 11.85
N GLN A 166 -9.05 1.80 11.90
CA GLN A 166 -8.10 2.22 12.91
C GLN A 166 -7.76 3.73 12.83
N LEU A 167 -7.64 4.26 11.60
CA LEU A 167 -7.36 5.66 11.29
C LEU A 167 -8.55 6.59 11.54
N VAL A 168 -9.78 6.14 11.26
CA VAL A 168 -11.01 6.90 11.53
C VAL A 168 -11.33 6.96 13.02
N ASP A 169 -10.90 5.93 13.77
CA ASP A 169 -11.03 5.77 15.21
C ASP A 169 -12.46 5.57 15.72
N ASP A 170 -13.30 6.58 15.56
CA ASP A 170 -14.59 6.67 16.23
C ASP A 170 -15.72 6.91 15.21
N ALA A 171 -16.84 6.21 15.36
CA ALA A 171 -18.01 6.37 14.51
C ALA A 171 -18.69 7.74 14.66
N SER A 172 -18.39 8.47 15.74
CA SER A 172 -18.80 9.86 15.95
C SER A 172 -17.95 10.88 15.18
N SER A 173 -16.85 10.44 14.54
CA SER A 173 -16.01 11.30 13.71
C SER A 173 -16.83 11.95 12.60
N PRO A 174 -16.61 13.25 12.30
CA PRO A 174 -17.25 13.90 11.14
C PRO A 174 -16.88 13.23 9.81
N LEU A 175 -15.74 12.51 9.77
CA LEU A 175 -15.29 11.75 8.62
C LEU A 175 -15.99 10.39 8.48
N PHE A 176 -16.74 9.93 9.50
CA PHE A 176 -17.30 8.58 9.49
C PHE A 176 -18.30 8.36 8.35
N LYS A 177 -19.20 9.31 8.08
CA LYS A 177 -20.18 9.19 6.99
C LYS A 177 -19.52 9.07 5.60
N PRO A 178 -18.61 9.98 5.18
CA PRO A 178 -17.91 9.79 3.91
C PRO A 178 -17.04 8.53 3.89
N PHE A 179 -16.43 8.15 5.02
CA PHE A 179 -15.68 6.89 5.14
C PHE A 179 -16.57 5.66 4.94
N ALA A 180 -17.74 5.60 5.60
CA ALA A 180 -18.67 4.49 5.48
C ALA A 180 -19.21 4.35 4.05
N ASN A 181 -19.40 5.47 3.33
CA ASN A 181 -19.72 5.45 1.91
C ASN A 181 -18.59 4.81 1.09
N LEU A 182 -17.33 5.17 1.34
CA LEU A 182 -16.18 4.55 0.68
C LEU A 182 -16.10 3.03 0.92
N ILE A 183 -16.33 2.58 2.16
CA ILE A 183 -16.39 1.14 2.49
C ILE A 183 -17.52 0.45 1.72
N LYS A 184 -18.70 1.08 1.66
CA LYS A 184 -19.84 0.55 0.91
C LYS A 184 -19.56 0.46 -0.59
N GLU A 185 -18.99 1.51 -1.19
CA GLU A 185 -18.63 1.57 -2.61
C GLU A 185 -17.60 0.50 -3.00
N SER A 186 -16.67 0.21 -2.10
CA SER A 186 -15.57 -0.73 -2.33
C SER A 186 -15.83 -2.15 -1.79
N LYS A 187 -17.06 -2.45 -1.38
CA LYS A 187 -17.42 -3.74 -0.75
C LYS A 187 -17.06 -4.93 -1.63
N GLU A 188 -17.48 -4.92 -2.91
CA GLU A 188 -17.25 -6.06 -3.81
C GLU A 188 -15.79 -6.20 -4.23
N SER A 189 -15.08 -5.09 -4.43
CA SER A 189 -13.63 -5.13 -4.72
C SER A 189 -12.84 -5.63 -3.51
N THR A 190 -13.21 -5.21 -2.30
CA THR A 190 -12.61 -5.70 -1.05
C THR A 190 -12.84 -7.20 -0.87
N LYS A 191 -14.06 -7.68 -1.10
CA LYS A 191 -14.37 -9.11 -1.05
C LYS A 191 -13.52 -9.89 -2.06
N THR A 192 -13.45 -9.41 -3.29
CA THR A 192 -12.63 -10.02 -4.36
C THR A 192 -11.15 -10.07 -3.98
N ALA A 193 -10.59 -8.97 -3.47
CA ALA A 193 -9.20 -8.87 -3.03
C ALA A 193 -8.89 -9.88 -1.91
N LEU A 194 -9.73 -9.96 -0.89
CA LEU A 194 -9.56 -10.90 0.21
C LEU A 194 -9.61 -12.36 -0.28
N SER A 195 -10.62 -12.73 -1.07
CA SER A 195 -10.73 -14.10 -1.60
C SER A 195 -9.63 -14.46 -2.61
N THR A 196 -9.06 -13.46 -3.31
CA THR A 196 -8.01 -13.73 -4.31
C THR A 196 -6.65 -13.83 -3.65
N LEU A 197 -6.29 -12.84 -2.83
CA LEU A 197 -4.94 -12.66 -2.32
C LEU A 197 -4.71 -13.34 -0.96
N LEU A 198 -5.76 -13.54 -0.16
CA LEU A 198 -5.64 -14.07 1.21
C LEU A 198 -6.29 -15.45 1.40
N ASP A 199 -7.15 -15.93 0.48
CA ASP A 199 -7.67 -17.28 0.61
C ASP A 199 -6.51 -18.27 0.57
N ARG A 200 -6.29 -18.91 1.71
CA ARG A 200 -5.53 -20.14 1.78
C ARG A 200 -6.41 -21.16 1.10
N GLN A 201 -6.10 -21.52 -0.15
CA GLN A 201 -6.54 -22.83 -0.60
C GLN A 201 -5.89 -23.82 0.36
N THR A 202 -6.72 -24.39 1.24
CA THR A 202 -6.36 -25.53 2.06
C THR A 202 -5.94 -26.62 1.08
N ASN A 203 -4.64 -26.73 0.84
CA ASN A 203 -4.07 -27.93 0.29
C ASN A 203 -4.27 -29.00 1.35
N HIS A 204 -5.42 -29.68 1.28
CA HIS A 204 -5.58 -31.01 1.83
C HIS A 204 -4.74 -31.96 0.98
N LEU A 205 -3.42 -31.99 1.21
CA LEU A 205 -2.54 -33.08 0.83
C LEU A 205 -1.35 -33.12 1.80
#